data_AF-A0A366JDG4-F1
#
_entry.id   AF-A0A366JDG4-F1
#
_cell.length_a   1.000
_cell.length_b   1.000
_cell.length_c   1.000
_cell.angle_alpha   90.00
_cell.angle_beta   90.00
_cell.angle_gamma   90.00
#
_symmetry.space_group_name_H-M   'P 1'
#
loop_
_entity.id
_entity.type
_entity.pdbx_description
1 polymer ?
#
loop_
_entity_poly.entity_id
_entity_poly.type
_entity_poly.pdbx_seq_one_letter_code
_entity_poly.pdbx_strand_id
1 'polypeptide(L)' 'MNRRKKIKDIYDKRMKQANLKVNPKKAKPKYISKAERAKMEAEAAANAEVDATDTSEKTDA' A
#
# COMPACT_ATOMS: atom_id res chain seq x y z
N MET A 1 -9.49 30.16 10.76
CA MET A 1 -8.03 29.88 10.72
C MET A 1 -7.31 31.04 10.05
N ASN A 2 -6.32 31.63 10.72
CA ASN A 2 -5.52 32.70 10.15
C ASN A 2 -4.97 32.31 8.75
N ARG A 3 -5.05 33.24 7.79
CA ARG A 3 -4.65 33.01 6.38
C ARG A 3 -3.23 32.45 6.27
N ARG A 4 -2.32 32.95 7.12
CA ARG A 4 -0.94 32.45 7.27
C ARG A 4 -0.88 30.96 7.60
N LYS A 5 -1.68 30.50 8.57
CA LYS A 5 -1.76 29.08 8.95
C LYS A 5 -2.31 28.24 7.80
N LYS A 6 -3.32 28.73 7.07
CA LYS A 6 -3.88 28.03 5.91
C LYS A 6 -2.86 27.83 4.79
N ILE A 7 -2.08 28.86 4.47
CA ILE A 7 -1.03 28.77 3.45
C ILE A 7 0.03 27.75 3.86
N LYS A 8 0.48 27.79 5.12
CA LYS A 8 1.45 26.83 5.66
C LYS A 8 0.94 25.39 5.59
N ASP A 9 -0.30 25.16 6.04
CA ASP A 9 -0.88 23.81 6.07
C ASP A 9 -1.04 23.22 4.65
N ILE A 10 -1.38 24.05 3.65
CA ILE A 10 -1.46 23.62 2.24
C ILE A 10 -0.06 23.30 1.69
N TYR A 11 0.92 24.15 1.98
CA TYR A 11 2.31 23.95 1.56
C TYR A 11 2.87 22.64 2.12
N ASP A 12 2.76 22.43 3.44
CA ASP A 12 3.26 21.25 4.13
C ASP A 12 2.61 19.96 3.57
N LYS A 13 1.30 19.98 3.27
CA LYS A 13 0.60 18.85 2.64
C LYS A 13 1.13 18.55 1.25
N ARG A 14 1.34 19.57 0.40
CA ARG A 14 1.87 19.39 -0.96
C ARG A 14 3.30 18.84 -0.94
N MET A 15 4.16 19.37 -0.07
CA MET A 15 5.53 18.89 0.08
C MET A 15 5.59 17.43 0.54
N LYS A 16 4.73 17.02 1.49
CA LYS A 16 4.62 15.63 1.92
C LYS A 16 4.20 14.70 0.77
N GLN A 17 3.22 15.11 -0.05
CA GLN A 17 2.78 14.32 -1.20
C GLN A 17 3.86 14.22 -2.29
N ALA A 18 4.59 15.31 -2.57
CA ALA A 18 5.70 15.31 -3.51
C ALA A 18 6.83 14.36 -3.05
N ASN A 19 7.21 14.43 -1.77
CA ASN A 19 8.24 13.56 -1.20
C ASN A 19 7.83 12.08 -1.21
N LEU A 20 6.55 11.77 -1.03
CA LEU A 20 6.03 10.39 -1.17
C LEU A 20 6.10 9.88 -2.60
N LYS A 21 5.96 10.76 -3.60
CA LYS A 21 6.06 10.39 -5.02
C LYS A 21 7.51 10.19 -5.47
N VAL A 22 8.43 11.01 -4.96
CA VAL A 22 9.87 10.94 -5.29
C VAL A 22 10.56 9.80 -4.56
N ASN A 23 10.09 9.43 -3.36
CA ASN A 23 10.64 8.31 -2.59
C ASN A 23 9.74 7.08 -2.76
N PRO A 24 9.94 6.24 -3.80
CA PRO A 24 9.13 5.05 -3.97
C PRO A 24 9.30 4.18 -2.73
N LYS A 25 8.21 4.03 -1.95
CA LYS A 25 8.12 3.10 -0.80
C LYS A 25 8.45 1.65 -1.19
N LYS A 26 8.64 1.37 -2.48
CA LYS A 26 9.01 0.10 -3.09
C LYS A 26 10.49 -0.25 -2.98
N ALA A 27 11.39 0.70 -2.68
CA ALA A 27 12.82 0.41 -2.65
C ALA A 27 13.21 -0.55 -1.50
N LYS A 28 12.42 -0.59 -0.41
CA LYS A 28 12.56 -1.56 0.67
C LYS A 28 11.18 -1.92 1.20
N PRO A 29 10.85 -3.21 1.39
CA PRO A 29 9.61 -3.59 2.05
C PRO A 29 9.57 -2.95 3.44
N LYS A 30 8.40 -2.47 3.85
CA LYS A 30 8.20 -1.87 5.17
C LYS A 30 8.69 -2.88 6.21
N TYR A 31 9.60 -2.47 7.08
CA TYR A 31 10.06 -3.33 8.16
C TYR A 31 8.89 -3.57 9.10
N ILE A 32 8.42 -4.81 9.12
CA ILE A 32 7.35 -5.32 9.97
C ILE A 32 7.96 -6.32 10.95
N SER A 33 7.37 -6.44 12.13
CA SER A 33 7.83 -7.42 13.11
C SER A 33 7.69 -8.86 12.58
N LYS A 34 8.43 -9.82 13.15
CA LYS A 34 8.32 -11.24 12.77
C LYS A 34 6.86 -11.76 12.88
N ALA A 35 6.12 -11.28 13.89
CA ALA A 35 4.72 -11.62 14.09
C ALA A 35 3.81 -11.05 12.99
N GLU A 36 4.03 -9.81 12.55
CA GLU A 36 3.25 -9.20 11.46
C GLU A 36 3.55 -9.84 10.11
N ARG A 37 4.80 -10.30 9.87
CA ARG A 37 5.14 -11.03 8.65
C ARG A 37 4.40 -12.36 8.56
N ALA A 38 4.34 -13.12 9.66
CA ALA A 38 3.58 -14.37 9.72
C ALA A 38 2.07 -14.14 9.49
N LYS A 39 1.51 -13.05 10.05
CA LYS A 39 0.09 -12.69 9.82
C LYS A 39 -0.18 -12.34 8.35
N MET A 40 0.70 -11.54 7.73
CA MET A 40 0.54 -11.19 6.31
C MET A 40 0.78 -12.39 5.37
N GLU A 41 1.68 -13.32 5.71
CA GLU A 41 1.87 -14.56 4.94
C GLU A 41 0.65 -15.49 5.06
N ALA A 42 0.05 -15.60 6.25
CA ALA A 42 -1.19 -16.37 6.46
C ALA A 42 -2.39 -15.74 5.73
N GLU A 43 -2.52 -14.41 5.77
CA GLU A 43 -3.57 -13.69 5.01
C GLU A 43 -3.33 -13.73 3.49
N ALA A 44 -2.08 -13.70 3.04
CA ALA A 44 -1.74 -13.84 1.62
C ALA A 44 -1.98 -15.27 1.12
N ALA A 45 -1.67 -16.30 1.92
CA ALA A 45 -1.98 -17.69 1.60
C ALA A 45 -3.49 -17.92 1.55
N ALA A 46 -4.26 -17.35 2.49
CA ALA A 46 -5.71 -17.45 2.50
C ALA A 46 -6.37 -16.76 1.29
N ASN A 47 -5.82 -15.65 0.79
CA ASN A 47 -6.33 -15.00 -0.42
C ASN A 47 -5.87 -15.68 -1.72
N ALA A 48 -4.67 -16.28 -1.74
CA ALA A 48 -4.17 -17.01 -2.92
C ALA A 48 -4.96 -18.29 -3.22
N GLU A 49 -5.57 -18.93 -2.21
CA GLU A 49 -6.48 -20.06 -2.43
C GLU A 49 -7.82 -19.65 -3.06
N VAL A 50 -8.24 -18.39 -2.90
CA VAL A 50 -9.51 -17.88 -3.46
C VAL A 50 -9.35 -17.44 -4.93
N ASP A 51 -8.18 -16.91 -5.31
CA ASP A 51 -7.91 -16.50 -6.70
C ASP A 51 -7.66 -17.69 -7.65
N ALA A 52 -7.21 -18.85 -7.13
CA ALA A 52 -6.93 -20.03 -7.96
C ALA A 52 -8.19 -20.75 -8.47
N THR A 53 -9.36 -20.53 -7.86
CA THR A 53 -10.61 -21.19 -8.27
C THR A 53 -11.40 -20.43 -9.35
N ASP A 54 -11.06 -19.17 -9.64
CA ASP A 54 -11.80 -18.35 -10.64
C ASP A 54 -11.20 -18.40 -12.06
N THR A 55 -10.00 -18.95 -12.24
CA THR A 55 -9.35 -19.03 -13.56
C THR A 55 -9.57 -20.32 -14.35
N SER A 56 -10.27 -21.33 -13.79
CA SER A 56 -10.45 -22.63 -14.46
C SER A 56 -11.71 -22.77 -15.33
N GLU A 57 -12.61 -21.79 -15.39
CA GLU A 57 -13.88 -21.91 -16.15
C GLU A 57 -13.89 -21.22 -17.52
N LYS A 58 -12.74 -20.84 -18.09
CA LYS A 58 -12.73 -20.09 -19.36
C LYS A 58 -11.72 -20.57 -20.40
N THR A 59 -11.67 -21.87 -20.67
CA THR A 59 -11.05 -22.40 -21.90
C THR A 59 -11.76 -23.67 -22.38
N ASP A 60 -12.90 -23.53 -23.06
CA ASP A 60 -13.43 -24.56 -23.98
C ASP A 60 -14.27 -23.87 -25.07
N ALA A 61 -13.63 -23.56 -26.21
CA ALA A 61 -14.20 -23.32 -27.56
C ALA A 61 -13.13 -22.76 -28.50
#